data_AF-A0A9Y4U3W5-F1
#
_entry.id   AF-A0A9Y4U3W5-F1
#
_cell.length_a   1.000
_cell.length_b   1.000
_cell.length_c   1.000
_cell.angle_alpha   90.00
_cell.angle_beta   90.00
_cell.angle_gamma   90.00
#
_symmetry.space_group_name_H-M   'P 1'
#
loop_
_entity.id
_entity.type
_entity.pdbx_description
1 polymer ?
#
loop_
_entity_poly.entity_id
_entity_poly.type
_entity_poly.pdbx_seq_one_letter_code
_entity_poly.pdbx_strand_id
1 'polypeptide(L)'
;MEQTSRELDTKVSGLKQQFLELKKEIKTLEDLNEKLDLIQKTWQSRVRQHNELAQSCAAVKEDCLQRADIITHTQQIVLQHLSSILTQASEVVATLTDVELPKWKHRQQMACIGSPLDTCLDHLQKWFTTVAEVIVGIREQLQKLQDQNNKYNCTNAHSLAPTIMKIEEFALPLLTKLLTNALVVETQPVMQNSPQRPLILKTGVGFRVTLR
;
A
#
# COMPACT_ATOMS: atom_id res chain seq x y z
N MET A 1 8.84 26.23 7.95
CA MET A 1 8.85 25.24 6.84
C MET A 1 9.38 23.88 7.28
N GLU A 2 10.39 23.80 8.15
CA GLU A 2 10.92 22.51 8.61
C GLU A 2 9.94 21.67 9.45
N GLN A 3 9.04 22.30 10.20
CA GLN A 3 8.15 21.59 11.13
C GLN A 3 7.09 20.76 10.40
N THR A 4 6.45 21.31 9.36
CA THR A 4 5.51 20.57 8.51
C THR A 4 6.18 19.45 7.71
N SER A 5 7.44 19.65 7.30
CA SER A 5 8.22 18.62 6.62
C SER A 5 8.59 17.46 7.54
N ARG A 6 8.93 17.74 8.80
CA ARG A 6 9.22 16.71 9.81
C ARG A 6 7.96 15.92 10.18
N GLU A 7 6.83 16.62 10.34
CA GLU A 7 5.53 15.99 10.59
C GLU A 7 5.09 15.06 9.45
N LEU A 8 5.36 15.45 8.20
CA LEU A 8 5.05 14.58 7.06
C LEU A 8 5.99 13.37 7.01
N ASP A 9 7.28 13.55 7.28
CA ASP A 9 8.24 12.44 7.30
C ASP A 9 7.92 11.42 8.42
N THR A 10 7.48 11.89 9.59
CA THR A 10 7.02 11.00 10.67
C THR A 10 5.74 10.26 10.30
N LYS A 11 4.75 10.93 9.66
CA LYS A 11 3.53 10.28 9.15
C LYS A 11 3.84 9.21 8.11
N VAL A 12 4.68 9.53 7.12
CA VAL A 12 5.08 8.59 6.05
C VAL A 12 5.84 7.40 6.63
N SER A 13 6.77 7.64 7.56
CA SER A 13 7.52 6.56 8.21
C SER A 13 6.63 5.69 9.09
N GLY A 14 5.69 6.30 9.82
CA GLY A 14 4.69 5.60 10.63
C GLY A 14 3.78 4.71 9.79
N LEU A 15 3.30 5.21 8.64
CA LEU A 15 2.53 4.43 7.67
C LEU A 15 3.31 3.19 7.20
N LYS A 16 4.58 3.38 6.82
CA LYS A 16 5.44 2.27 6.38
C LYS A 16 5.62 1.23 7.51
N GLN A 17 5.81 1.68 8.74
CA GLN A 17 5.96 0.78 9.88
C GLN A 17 4.68 -0.03 10.17
N GLN A 18 3.52 0.63 10.25
CA GLN A 18 2.22 -0.02 10.44
C GLN A 18 1.97 -1.08 9.36
N PHE A 19 2.27 -0.74 8.11
CA PHE A 19 2.15 -1.68 6.99
C PHE A 19 3.08 -2.89 7.13
N LEU A 20 4.33 -2.70 7.56
CA LEU A 20 5.28 -3.79 7.77
C LEU A 20 4.87 -4.72 8.94
N GLU A 21 4.31 -4.16 10.00
CA GLU A 21 3.76 -4.93 11.13
C GLU A 21 2.57 -5.77 10.68
N LEU A 22 1.63 -5.16 9.95
CA LEU A 22 0.47 -5.85 9.40
C LEU A 22 0.86 -6.96 8.41
N LYS A 23 1.92 -6.75 7.61
CA LYS A 23 2.47 -7.80 6.72
C LYS A 23 2.97 -9.02 7.50
N LYS A 24 3.51 -8.82 8.71
CA LYS A 24 3.89 -9.94 9.60
C LYS A 24 2.66 -10.63 10.17
N GLU A 25 1.63 -9.88 10.57
CA GLU A 25 0.36 -10.45 11.04
C GLU A 25 -0.29 -11.33 9.97
N ILE A 26 -0.36 -10.84 8.72
CA ILE A 26 -0.85 -11.65 7.58
C ILE A 26 -0.01 -12.90 7.41
N LYS A 27 1.33 -12.81 7.54
CA LYS A 27 2.20 -13.99 7.48
C LYS A 27 1.85 -15.03 8.57
N THR A 28 1.63 -14.59 9.81
CA THR A 28 1.24 -15.50 10.89
C THR A 28 -0.13 -16.14 10.66
N LEU A 29 -1.06 -15.41 10.04
CA LEU A 29 -2.37 -15.91 9.66
C LEU A 29 -2.29 -17.01 8.59
N GLU A 30 -1.34 -16.93 7.65
CA GLU A 30 -1.11 -18.01 6.66
C GLU A 30 -0.62 -19.27 7.36
N ASP A 31 0.36 -19.12 8.26
CA ASP A 31 0.92 -20.26 9.00
C ASP A 31 -0.16 -20.97 9.84
N LEU A 32 -1.11 -20.20 10.40
CA LEU A 32 -2.27 -20.76 11.12
C LEU A 32 -3.23 -21.50 10.19
N ASN A 33 -3.53 -20.91 9.02
CA ASN A 33 -4.36 -21.55 7.99
C ASN A 33 -3.74 -22.86 7.48
N GLU A 34 -2.43 -22.88 7.22
CA GLU A 34 -1.72 -24.09 6.79
C GLU A 34 -1.77 -25.19 7.86
N LYS A 35 -1.59 -24.84 9.13
CA LYS A 35 -1.72 -25.80 10.23
C LYS A 35 -3.14 -26.38 10.31
N LEU A 36 -4.17 -25.55 10.14
CA LEU A 36 -5.56 -26.03 10.14
C LEU A 36 -5.83 -26.98 8.96
N ASP A 37 -5.38 -26.64 7.76
CA ASP A 37 -5.51 -27.49 6.57
C ASP A 37 -4.79 -28.85 6.74
N LEU A 38 -3.59 -28.85 7.32
CA LEU A 38 -2.84 -30.08 7.64
C LEU A 38 -3.61 -30.96 8.64
N ILE A 39 -4.15 -30.37 9.71
CA ILE A 39 -4.95 -31.09 10.71
C ILE A 39 -6.17 -31.70 10.01
N GLN A 40 -6.92 -30.92 9.23
CA GLN A 40 -8.11 -31.36 8.53
C GLN A 40 -7.83 -32.49 7.53
N LYS A 41 -6.78 -32.39 6.71
CA LYS A 41 -6.37 -33.44 5.75
C LYS A 41 -5.92 -34.72 6.44
N THR A 42 -5.09 -34.58 7.48
CA THR A 42 -4.61 -35.73 8.27
C THR A 42 -5.79 -36.46 8.91
N TRP A 43 -6.75 -35.74 9.47
CA TRP A 43 -7.96 -36.34 10.02
C TRP A 43 -8.85 -37.00 8.96
N GLN A 44 -9.10 -36.34 7.82
CA GLN A 44 -9.86 -36.94 6.72
C GLN A 44 -9.24 -38.25 6.22
N SER A 45 -7.91 -38.34 6.15
CA SER A 45 -7.24 -39.60 5.79
C SER A 45 -7.43 -40.70 6.85
N ARG A 46 -7.37 -40.37 8.14
CA ARG A 46 -7.57 -41.33 9.25
C ARG A 46 -9.00 -41.85 9.31
N VAL A 47 -9.99 -40.97 9.13
CA VAL A 47 -11.42 -41.34 9.11
C VAL A 47 -11.74 -42.25 7.91
N ARG A 48 -11.12 -42.02 6.73
CA ARG A 48 -11.27 -42.94 5.58
C ARG A 48 -10.67 -44.33 5.83
N GLN A 49 -9.67 -44.45 6.71
CA GLN A 49 -9.00 -45.71 7.00
C GLN A 49 -9.62 -46.48 8.17
N HIS A 50 -10.23 -45.81 9.15
CA HIS A 50 -10.78 -46.43 10.36
C HIS A 50 -12.22 -45.94 10.64
N ASN A 51 -13.21 -46.82 10.41
CA ASN A 51 -14.65 -46.54 10.53
C ASN A 51 -15.17 -46.37 11.99
N GLU A 52 -14.31 -46.51 13.01
CA GLU A 52 -14.74 -46.70 14.41
C GLU A 52 -14.50 -45.49 15.35
N LEU A 53 -13.97 -44.36 14.87
CA LEU A 53 -13.55 -43.22 15.72
C LEU A 53 -14.62 -42.13 15.94
N ALA A 54 -15.88 -42.51 16.15
CA ALA A 54 -17.00 -41.56 16.26
C ALA A 54 -16.87 -40.55 17.42
N GLN A 55 -16.32 -40.96 18.58
CA GLN A 55 -16.13 -40.07 19.75
C GLN A 55 -14.93 -39.13 19.61
N SER A 56 -13.84 -39.58 18.98
CA SER A 56 -12.68 -38.71 18.68
C SER A 56 -13.00 -37.70 17.57
N CYS A 57 -13.99 -37.99 16.71
CA CYS A 57 -14.42 -37.13 15.61
C CYS A 57 -15.05 -35.82 16.10
N ALA A 58 -15.85 -35.86 17.17
CA ALA A 58 -16.51 -34.68 17.72
C ALA A 58 -15.50 -33.66 18.28
N ALA A 59 -14.56 -34.11 19.12
CA ALA A 59 -13.55 -33.23 19.72
C ALA A 59 -12.63 -32.56 18.70
N VAL A 60 -12.23 -33.28 17.65
CA VAL A 60 -11.40 -32.75 16.56
C VAL A 60 -12.17 -31.75 15.72
N LYS A 61 -13.44 -32.04 15.43
CA LYS A 61 -14.31 -31.14 14.67
C LYS A 61 -14.54 -29.84 15.45
N GLU A 62 -14.74 -29.94 16.76
CA GLU A 62 -14.84 -28.79 17.67
C GLU A 62 -13.55 -27.94 17.67
N ASP A 63 -12.37 -28.55 17.80
CA ASP A 63 -11.08 -27.84 17.74
C ASP A 63 -10.84 -27.17 16.37
N CYS A 64 -11.23 -27.82 15.27
CA CYS A 64 -11.15 -27.23 13.93
C CYS A 64 -12.09 -26.03 13.77
N LEU A 65 -13.32 -26.11 14.31
CA LEU A 65 -14.27 -25.01 14.29
C LEU A 65 -13.77 -23.82 15.11
N GLN A 66 -13.28 -24.05 16.33
CA GLN A 66 -12.70 -22.99 17.17
C GLN A 66 -11.53 -22.28 16.49
N ARG A 67 -10.63 -23.05 15.85
CA ARG A 67 -9.51 -22.47 15.09
C ARG A 67 -9.96 -21.70 13.85
N ALA A 68 -10.99 -22.19 13.14
CA ALA A 68 -11.56 -21.49 11.99
C ALA A 68 -12.23 -20.16 12.39
N ASP A 69 -12.90 -20.13 13.54
CA ASP A 69 -13.50 -18.90 14.09
C ASP A 69 -12.42 -17.88 14.45
N ILE A 70 -11.33 -18.30 15.09
CA ILE A 70 -10.17 -17.43 15.39
C ILE A 70 -9.56 -16.87 14.09
N ILE A 71 -9.38 -17.70 13.07
CA ILE A 71 -8.84 -17.28 11.77
C ILE A 71 -9.76 -16.25 11.11
N THR A 72 -11.07 -16.52 11.09
CA THR A 72 -12.07 -15.61 10.49
C THR A 72 -12.11 -14.27 11.21
N HIS A 73 -12.07 -14.29 12.55
CA HIS A 73 -12.00 -13.08 13.35
C HIS A 73 -10.71 -12.28 13.08
N THR A 74 -9.57 -12.97 13.01
CA THR A 74 -8.27 -12.35 12.70
C THR A 74 -8.26 -11.75 11.30
N GLN A 75 -8.86 -12.43 10.31
CA GLN A 75 -9.02 -11.90 8.94
C GLN A 75 -9.81 -10.58 8.94
N GLN A 76 -10.89 -10.49 9.73
CA GLN A 76 -11.67 -9.25 9.85
C GLN A 76 -10.86 -8.11 10.46
N ILE A 77 -10.09 -8.39 11.52
CA ILE A 77 -9.21 -7.39 12.16
C ILE A 77 -8.16 -6.89 11.15
N VAL A 78 -7.51 -7.81 10.43
CA VAL A 78 -6.51 -7.47 9.41
C VAL A 78 -7.11 -6.59 8.31
N LEU A 79 -8.32 -6.88 7.84
CA LEU A 79 -9.01 -6.04 6.84
C LEU A 79 -9.34 -4.65 7.37
N GLN A 80 -9.77 -4.54 8.64
CA GLN A 80 -9.98 -3.24 9.28
C GLN A 80 -8.68 -2.44 9.39
N HIS A 81 -7.57 -3.09 9.76
CA HIS A 81 -6.25 -2.46 9.78
C HIS A 81 -5.80 -2.01 8.39
N LEU A 82 -5.95 -2.84 7.34
CA LEU A 82 -5.65 -2.46 5.96
C LEU A 82 -6.46 -1.22 5.53
N SER A 83 -7.75 -1.19 5.85
CA SER A 83 -8.60 -0.03 5.56
C SER A 83 -8.15 1.21 6.32
N SER A 84 -7.75 1.09 7.59
CA SER A 84 -7.27 2.21 8.40
C SER A 84 -5.96 2.80 7.84
N ILE A 85 -5.00 1.95 7.48
CA ILE A 85 -3.73 2.38 6.86
C ILE A 85 -4.02 3.08 5.54
N LEU A 86 -4.96 2.56 4.74
CA LEU A 86 -5.31 3.16 3.46
C LEU A 86 -5.97 4.54 3.62
N THR A 87 -6.83 4.72 4.64
CA THR A 87 -7.40 6.04 4.99
C THR A 87 -6.31 7.01 5.40
N GLN A 88 -5.38 6.61 6.27
CA GLN A 88 -4.24 7.45 6.67
C GLN A 88 -3.34 7.79 5.46
N ALA A 89 -3.09 6.81 4.58
CA ALA A 89 -2.37 7.04 3.33
C ALA A 89 -3.09 8.08 2.47
N SER A 90 -4.43 8.07 2.43
CA SER A 90 -5.19 9.04 1.66
C SER A 90 -4.99 10.49 2.13
N GLU A 91 -4.91 10.72 3.44
CA GLU A 91 -4.61 12.03 4.01
C GLU A 91 -3.19 12.50 3.67
N VAL A 92 -2.24 11.57 3.72
CA VAL A 92 -0.85 11.85 3.34
C VAL A 92 -0.74 12.16 1.85
N VAL A 93 -1.43 11.41 0.98
CA VAL A 93 -1.47 11.68 -0.46
C VAL A 93 -2.08 13.06 -0.73
N ALA A 94 -3.18 13.43 -0.07
CA ALA A 94 -3.77 14.77 -0.22
C ALA A 94 -2.78 15.86 0.20
N THR A 95 -2.08 15.67 1.32
CA THR A 95 -1.04 16.62 1.76
C THR A 95 0.11 16.72 0.75
N LEU A 96 0.55 15.59 0.19
CA LEU A 96 1.62 15.56 -0.82
C LEU A 96 1.21 16.26 -2.12
N THR A 97 0.03 15.96 -2.65
CA THR A 97 -0.42 16.46 -3.96
C THR A 97 -0.97 17.88 -3.91
N ASP A 98 -1.65 18.25 -2.82
CA ASP A 98 -2.44 19.49 -2.77
C ASP A 98 -1.69 20.60 -2.00
N VAL A 99 -0.66 20.25 -1.22
CA VAL A 99 0.12 21.21 -0.42
C VAL A 99 1.60 21.21 -0.78
N GLU A 100 2.30 20.08 -0.63
CA GLU A 100 3.77 20.07 -0.78
C GLU A 100 4.24 20.15 -2.23
N LEU A 101 3.57 19.46 -3.15
CA LEU A 101 3.88 19.53 -4.58
C LEU A 101 3.64 20.93 -5.18
N PRO A 102 2.51 21.61 -4.94
CA PRO A 102 2.31 22.99 -5.39
C PRO A 102 3.33 23.97 -4.80
N LYS A 103 3.69 23.82 -3.51
CA LYS A 103 4.76 24.61 -2.90
C LYS A 103 6.09 24.41 -3.62
N TRP A 104 6.46 23.17 -3.94
CA TRP A 104 7.67 22.90 -4.71
C TRP A 104 7.61 23.50 -6.12
N LYS A 105 6.48 23.37 -6.83
CA LYS A 105 6.30 24.00 -8.16
C LYS A 105 6.48 25.51 -8.08
N HIS A 106 5.95 26.15 -7.05
CA HIS A 106 6.14 27.58 -6.83
C HIS A 106 7.62 27.95 -6.56
N ARG A 107 8.32 27.18 -5.71
CA ARG A 107 9.77 27.37 -5.51
C ARG A 107 10.56 27.22 -6.81
N GLN A 108 10.19 26.26 -7.66
CA GLN A 108 10.81 26.07 -8.97
C GLN A 108 10.58 27.26 -9.91
N GLN A 109 9.36 27.82 -9.95
CA GLN A 109 9.07 29.02 -10.73
C GLN A 109 9.92 30.21 -10.27
N MET A 110 10.03 30.40 -8.96
CA MET A 110 10.86 31.46 -8.38
C MET A 110 12.34 31.25 -8.68
N ALA A 111 12.83 30.01 -8.65
CA ALA A 111 14.20 29.69 -9.04
C ALA A 111 14.47 29.98 -10.52
N CYS A 112 13.49 29.74 -11.41
CA CYS A 112 13.62 30.05 -12.84
C CYS A 112 13.81 31.55 -13.13
N ILE A 113 13.31 32.43 -12.27
CA ILE A 113 13.51 33.89 -12.38
C ILE A 113 14.71 34.41 -11.58
N GLY A 114 15.56 33.52 -11.05
CA GLY A 114 16.81 33.86 -10.37
C GLY A 114 16.76 33.87 -8.85
N SER A 115 15.70 33.37 -8.21
CA SER A 115 15.66 33.22 -6.76
C SER A 115 16.58 32.09 -6.28
N PRO A 116 17.36 32.24 -5.20
CA PRO A 116 18.28 31.21 -4.69
C PRO A 116 17.56 30.12 -3.87
N LEU A 117 16.36 29.71 -4.27
CA LEU A 117 15.57 28.69 -3.56
C LEU A 117 16.01 27.28 -3.94
N ASP A 118 16.05 26.39 -2.96
CA ASP A 118 16.27 24.97 -3.19
C ASP A 118 15.06 24.34 -3.90
N THR A 119 15.35 23.59 -4.96
CA THR A 119 14.40 22.88 -5.81
C THR A 119 14.62 21.37 -5.79
N CYS A 120 15.45 20.87 -4.87
CA CYS A 120 15.69 19.45 -4.69
C CYS A 120 14.40 18.64 -4.47
N LEU A 121 14.27 17.55 -5.22
CA LEU A 121 13.12 16.65 -5.19
C LEU A 121 13.29 15.47 -4.23
N ASP A 122 14.45 15.26 -3.62
CA ASP A 122 14.78 14.02 -2.90
C ASP A 122 13.78 13.68 -1.79
N HIS A 123 13.36 14.68 -1.01
CA HIS A 123 12.35 14.50 0.05
C HIS A 123 10.97 14.14 -0.52
N LEU A 124 10.54 14.85 -1.57
CA LEU A 124 9.27 14.56 -2.25
C LEU A 124 9.29 13.17 -2.88
N GLN A 125 10.37 12.81 -3.57
CA GLN A 125 10.51 11.47 -4.14
C GLN A 125 10.46 10.41 -3.05
N LYS A 126 11.17 10.58 -1.93
CA LYS A 126 11.15 9.64 -0.81
C LYS A 126 9.71 9.43 -0.30
N TRP A 127 8.96 10.52 -0.10
CA TRP A 127 7.59 10.43 0.40
C TRP A 127 6.64 9.80 -0.62
N PHE A 128 6.67 10.25 -1.88
CA PHE A 128 5.85 9.67 -2.95
C PHE A 128 6.13 8.18 -3.13
N THR A 129 7.41 7.78 -3.17
CA THR A 129 7.83 6.38 -3.33
C THR A 129 7.35 5.54 -2.15
N THR A 130 7.58 6.01 -0.92
CA THR A 130 7.18 5.25 0.28
C THR A 130 5.67 5.04 0.36
N VAL A 131 4.88 6.08 0.07
CA VAL A 131 3.42 5.98 0.09
C VAL A 131 2.91 5.09 -1.05
N ALA A 132 3.52 5.18 -2.24
CA ALA A 132 3.20 4.29 -3.36
C ALA A 132 3.50 2.82 -3.01
N GLU A 133 4.66 2.52 -2.41
CA GLU A 133 5.02 1.20 -1.92
C GLU A 133 3.98 0.64 -0.93
N VAL A 134 3.49 1.48 0.00
CA VAL A 134 2.46 1.07 0.96
C VAL A 134 1.15 0.76 0.25
N ILE A 135 0.68 1.63 -0.66
CA ILE A 135 -0.61 1.41 -1.37
C ILE A 135 -0.53 0.17 -2.26
N VAL A 136 0.55 -0.02 -3.00
CA VAL A 136 0.78 -1.22 -3.82
C VAL A 136 0.86 -2.46 -2.94
N GLY A 137 1.61 -2.38 -1.84
CA GLY A 137 1.74 -3.46 -0.87
C GLY A 137 0.41 -3.86 -0.23
N ILE A 138 -0.48 -2.91 0.06
CA ILE A 138 -1.84 -3.20 0.54
C ILE A 138 -2.61 -4.02 -0.49
N ARG A 139 -2.56 -3.66 -1.78
CA ARG A 139 -3.22 -4.43 -2.85
C ARG A 139 -2.66 -5.85 -2.97
N GLU A 140 -1.35 -6.02 -2.87
CA GLU A 140 -0.73 -7.36 -2.85
C GLU A 140 -1.20 -8.19 -1.65
N GLN A 141 -1.31 -7.57 -0.46
CA GLN A 141 -1.80 -8.25 0.74
C GLN A 141 -3.29 -8.62 0.62
N LEU A 142 -4.11 -7.77 0.00
CA LEU A 142 -5.53 -8.06 -0.27
C LEU A 142 -5.68 -9.26 -1.21
N GLN A 143 -4.92 -9.30 -2.31
CA GLN A 143 -4.91 -10.45 -3.21
C GLN A 143 -4.50 -11.73 -2.47
N LYS A 144 -3.48 -11.65 -1.62
CA LYS A 144 -3.01 -12.78 -0.82
C LYS A 144 -4.09 -13.30 0.13
N LEU A 145 -4.79 -12.41 0.84
CA LEU A 145 -5.91 -12.76 1.71
C LEU A 145 -7.07 -13.38 0.90
N GLN A 146 -7.33 -12.90 -0.31
CA GLN A 146 -8.33 -13.49 -1.20
C GLN A 146 -7.94 -14.91 -1.65
N ASP A 147 -6.69 -15.13 -2.05
CA ASP A 147 -6.18 -16.43 -2.46
C ASP A 147 -6.23 -17.44 -1.30
N GLN A 148 -5.89 -17.00 -0.09
CA GLN A 148 -6.04 -17.80 1.13
C GLN A 148 -7.49 -18.14 1.43
N ASN A 149 -8.38 -17.15 1.34
CA ASN A 149 -9.80 -17.37 1.53
C ASN A 149 -10.33 -18.42 0.54
N ASN A 150 -9.92 -18.35 -0.73
CA ASN A 150 -10.30 -19.33 -1.74
C ASN A 150 -9.72 -20.73 -1.48
N LYS A 151 -8.50 -20.80 -0.93
CA LYS A 151 -7.81 -22.07 -0.64
C LYS A 151 -8.38 -22.79 0.59
N TYR A 152 -8.77 -22.06 1.63
CA TYR A 152 -9.12 -22.63 2.94
C TYR A 152 -10.62 -22.54 3.28
N ASN A 153 -11.37 -21.57 2.76
CA ASN A 153 -12.81 -21.45 3.03
C ASN A 153 -13.64 -22.22 2.00
N CYS A 154 -13.98 -23.48 2.34
CA CYS A 154 -14.94 -24.31 1.60
C CYS A 154 -16.41 -24.02 1.99
N THR A 155 -16.67 -23.15 2.97
CA THR A 155 -18.02 -22.92 3.52
C THR A 155 -18.35 -21.42 3.48
N ASN A 156 -19.35 -21.08 2.65
CA ASN A 156 -19.83 -19.74 2.28
C ASN A 156 -20.36 -18.82 3.43
N ALA A 157 -19.94 -18.98 4.69
CA ALA A 157 -20.56 -18.26 5.81
C ALA A 157 -20.09 -16.80 5.94
N HIS A 158 -18.87 -16.46 5.54
CA HIS A 158 -18.33 -15.10 5.67
C HIS A 158 -17.57 -14.69 4.41
N SER A 159 -18.30 -14.16 3.42
CA SER A 159 -17.67 -13.62 2.22
C SER A 159 -16.86 -12.36 2.58
N LEU A 160 -15.53 -12.47 2.56
CA LEU A 160 -14.60 -11.35 2.70
C LEU A 160 -14.45 -10.54 1.40
N ALA A 161 -14.87 -11.14 0.27
CA ALA A 161 -14.82 -10.54 -1.06
C ALA A 161 -15.41 -9.11 -1.16
N PRO A 162 -16.60 -8.78 -0.60
CA PRO A 162 -17.13 -7.43 -0.70
C PRO A 162 -16.28 -6.40 0.06
N THR A 163 -15.66 -6.78 1.18
CA THR A 163 -14.78 -5.87 1.94
C THR A 163 -13.46 -5.66 1.20
N ILE A 164 -12.88 -6.74 0.66
CA ILE A 164 -11.66 -6.66 -0.16
C ILE A 164 -11.88 -5.75 -1.37
N MET A 165 -12.97 -5.96 -2.11
CA MET A 165 -13.32 -5.15 -3.28
C MET A 165 -13.46 -3.67 -2.95
N LYS A 166 -14.12 -3.33 -1.83
CA LYS A 166 -14.23 -1.93 -1.37
C LYS A 166 -12.87 -1.29 -1.08
N ILE A 167 -11.95 -2.03 -0.46
CA ILE A 167 -10.60 -1.51 -0.17
C ILE A 167 -9.83 -1.33 -1.49
N GLU A 168 -9.95 -2.26 -2.45
CA GLU A 168 -9.32 -2.12 -3.76
C GLU A 168 -9.87 -0.95 -4.58
N GLU A 169 -11.20 -0.77 -4.59
CA GLU A 169 -11.87 0.36 -5.24
C GLU A 169 -11.43 1.71 -4.67
N PHE A 170 -11.05 1.76 -3.38
CA PHE A 170 -10.49 2.96 -2.78
C PHE A 170 -8.98 3.11 -3.06
N ALA A 171 -8.22 2.02 -3.12
CA ALA A 171 -6.77 2.05 -3.33
C ALA A 171 -6.37 2.48 -4.75
N LEU A 172 -7.11 2.04 -5.77
CA LEU A 172 -6.74 2.28 -7.18
C LEU A 172 -6.81 3.77 -7.58
N PRO A 173 -7.89 4.52 -7.27
CA PRO A 173 -7.93 5.97 -7.52
C PRO A 173 -6.85 6.71 -6.74
N LEU A 174 -6.55 6.26 -5.52
CA LEU A 174 -5.53 6.88 -4.69
C LEU A 174 -4.12 6.74 -5.29
N LEU A 175 -3.78 5.52 -5.73
CA LEU A 175 -2.53 5.26 -6.44
C LEU A 175 -2.45 6.05 -7.75
N THR A 176 -3.56 6.11 -8.50
CA THR A 176 -3.64 6.87 -9.75
C THR A 176 -3.42 8.37 -9.50
N LYS A 177 -4.04 8.95 -8.47
CA LYS A 177 -3.82 10.35 -8.08
C LYS A 177 -2.35 10.58 -7.72
N LEU A 178 -1.73 9.67 -6.98
CA LEU A 178 -0.33 9.81 -6.57
C LEU A 178 0.62 9.76 -7.79
N LEU A 179 0.46 8.77 -8.67
CA LEU A 179 1.31 8.58 -9.85
C LEU A 179 1.16 9.69 -10.89
N THR A 180 -0.06 10.16 -11.14
CA THR A 180 -0.30 11.28 -12.07
C THR A 180 0.32 12.58 -11.58
N ASN A 181 0.41 12.79 -10.28
CA ASN A 181 1.08 13.95 -9.67
C ASN A 181 2.58 13.75 -9.46
N ALA A 182 3.09 12.51 -9.55
CA ALA A 182 4.51 12.22 -9.41
C ALA A 182 5.32 12.67 -10.65
N LEU A 183 4.70 12.61 -11.84
CA LEU A 183 5.35 13.05 -13.08
C LEU A 183 5.50 14.57 -13.11
N VAL A 184 6.74 15.05 -13.01
CA VAL A 184 7.06 16.47 -12.95
C VAL A 184 8.18 16.84 -13.91
N VAL A 185 8.18 18.11 -14.34
CA VAL A 185 9.33 18.68 -15.04
C VAL A 185 10.33 19.11 -13.98
N GLU A 186 11.44 18.38 -13.84
CA GLU A 186 12.48 18.69 -12.84
C GLU A 186 13.32 19.88 -13.28
N THR A 187 13.76 19.90 -14.54
CA THR A 187 14.47 21.05 -15.12
C THR A 187 13.66 21.62 -16.28
N GLN A 188 13.24 22.87 -16.13
CA GLN A 188 12.48 23.59 -17.15
C GLN A 188 13.28 23.73 -18.47
N PRO A 189 12.60 23.85 -19.62
CA PRO A 189 13.26 24.02 -20.92
C PRO A 189 14.30 25.15 -20.90
N VAL A 190 15.55 24.82 -21.24
CA VAL A 190 16.65 25.78 -21.24
C VAL A 190 17.60 25.55 -22.42
N MET A 191 18.05 26.63 -23.05
CA MET A 191 19.04 26.58 -24.13
C MET A 191 20.46 26.51 -23.53
N GLN A 192 21.34 25.71 -24.15
CA GLN A 192 22.73 25.56 -23.69
C GLN A 192 23.51 26.88 -23.67
N ASN A 193 23.22 27.76 -24.63
CA ASN A 193 23.90 29.05 -24.79
C ASN A 193 23.37 30.15 -23.85
N SER A 194 22.30 29.89 -23.10
CA SER A 194 21.70 30.88 -22.18
C SER A 194 21.10 30.21 -20.93
N PRO A 195 21.93 29.59 -20.07
CA PRO A 195 21.45 28.86 -18.89
C PRO A 195 20.77 29.77 -17.85
N GLN A 196 21.06 31.07 -17.86
CA GLN A 196 20.47 32.06 -16.96
C GLN A 196 19.02 32.46 -17.34
N ARG A 197 18.54 32.02 -18.51
CA ARG A 197 17.22 32.37 -19.04
C ARG A 197 16.43 31.11 -19.40
N PRO A 198 16.02 30.30 -18.41
CA PRO A 198 15.10 29.20 -18.67
C PRO A 198 13.78 29.73 -19.25
N LEU A 199 13.03 28.87 -19.94
CA LEU A 199 11.73 29.14 -20.59
C LEU A 199 11.76 30.10 -21.80
N ILE A 200 12.91 30.68 -22.16
CA ILE A 200 13.07 31.47 -23.39
C ILE A 200 13.76 30.59 -24.43
N LEU A 201 13.05 30.30 -25.53
CA LEU A 201 13.55 29.45 -26.61
C LEU A 201 13.68 30.23 -27.91
N LYS A 202 14.78 30.00 -28.64
CA LYS A 202 15.03 30.59 -29.96
C LYS A 202 14.88 29.52 -31.03
N THR A 203 14.15 29.83 -32.10
CA THR A 203 13.99 28.95 -33.26
C THR A 203 15.35 28.61 -33.88
N GLY A 204 15.54 27.34 -34.25
CA GLY A 204 16.81 26.84 -34.80
C GLY A 204 17.91 26.60 -33.76
N VAL A 205 17.61 26.76 -32.46
CA VAL A 205 18.56 26.47 -31.36
C VAL A 205 18.04 25.29 -30.53
N GLY A 206 18.94 24.36 -30.20
CA GLY A 206 18.61 23.21 -29.34
C GLY A 206 18.38 23.61 -27.88
N PHE A 207 17.49 22.89 -27.20
CA PHE A 207 17.19 23.06 -25.77
C PHE A 207 17.14 21.71 -25.05
N ARG A 208 17.22 21.75 -23.73
CA ARG A 208 17.10 20.57 -22.85
C ARG A 208 15.94 20.75 -21.89
N VAL A 209 15.24 19.65 -21.61
CA VAL A 209 14.26 19.51 -20.52
C VAL A 209 14.51 18.17 -19.83
N THR A 210 14.21 18.09 -18.53
CA THR A 210 14.33 16.84 -17.76
C THR A 210 13.01 16.57 -17.08
N LEU A 211 12.49 15.36 -17.29
CA LEU A 211 11.30 14.85 -16.61
C LEU A 211 11.75 13.86 -15.52
N ARG A 212 10.98 13.80 -14.44
CA ARG A 212 11.16 12.84 -13.35
C ARG A 212 9.81 12.30 -12.91
#